data_AF-A0A0E3PBS7-F1
#
_entry.id   AF-A0A0E3PBS7-F1
#
_cell.length_a   1.000
_cell.length_b   1.000
_cell.length_c   1.000
_cell.angle_alpha   90.00
_cell.angle_beta   90.00
_cell.angle_gamma   90.00
#
_symmetry.space_group_name_H-M   'P 1'
#
loop_
_entity.id
_entity.type
_entity.pdbx_description
1 polymer ?
#
loop_
_entity_poly.entity_id
_entity_poly.type
_entity_poly.pdbx_seq_one_letter_code
_entity_poly.pdbx_strand_id
1 'polypeptide(L)'
;MGKQRIKPIRILFLMSIIFIFASGSGCVRSFEEESNYNIKDMDISADRAGTSFVDLNVTTYVEKYQGDTEKNSSLLLKVYSRESGLLETQERIELGALEKGETKAVSQSLSLPKTGGYNIRSVLFEGDTQKGIGEIDVYNLDFLPADVQDIGLEISEMDFRVRKVEDRKVLIESDIYLTNEGKKTSQDLRMLVKVRELDAGLLADKVWTLTGEIKPETTVIRSVNLTMPDQYNYAVEVLIWNNDTIVRRGEDYIQLNPKVEVKDKTSTETKKIQTSEFENVDDYEMIPEEKYAEEGATPGFSLFLAAVLLCSAAVLRRRFG
;
A
#
# COMPACT_ATOMS: atom_id res chain seq x y z
N MET A 1 -37.41 16.36 94.05
CA MET A 1 -37.30 16.04 92.61
C MET A 1 -36.09 15.14 92.38
N GLY A 2 -36.33 13.89 91.96
CA GLY A 2 -35.35 12.79 92.01
C GLY A 2 -34.35 12.79 90.86
N LYS A 3 -33.06 12.65 91.20
CA LYS A 3 -31.97 12.36 90.25
C LYS A 3 -32.19 10.97 89.66
N GLN A 4 -32.58 10.89 88.38
CA GLN A 4 -32.58 9.64 87.63
C GLN A 4 -31.14 9.12 87.50
N ARG A 5 -30.81 8.08 88.27
CA ARG A 5 -29.59 7.28 88.06
C ARG A 5 -29.75 6.50 86.76
N ILE A 6 -29.01 6.91 85.73
CA ILE A 6 -28.87 6.14 84.49
C ILE A 6 -28.19 4.82 84.86
N LYS A 7 -28.89 3.69 84.67
CA LYS A 7 -28.34 2.36 84.95
C LYS A 7 -27.18 2.08 83.96
N PRO A 8 -26.05 1.50 84.41
CA PRO A 8 -24.86 1.26 83.57
C PRO A 8 -25.18 0.41 82.32
N ILE A 9 -26.19 -0.45 82.40
CA ILE A 9 -26.70 -1.25 81.27
C ILE A 9 -27.24 -0.39 80.13
N ARG A 10 -27.88 0.76 80.40
CA ARG A 10 -28.38 1.66 79.35
C ARG A 10 -27.25 2.38 78.60
N ILE A 11 -26.15 2.68 79.30
CA ILE A 11 -24.96 3.30 78.71
C ILE A 11 -24.25 2.28 77.82
N LEU A 12 -24.15 1.02 78.27
CA LEU A 12 -23.56 -0.07 77.49
C LEU A 12 -24.35 -0.34 76.20
N PHE A 13 -25.69 -0.30 76.29
CA PHE A 13 -26.57 -0.49 75.13
C PHE A 13 -26.44 0.65 74.12
N LEU A 14 -26.37 1.90 74.60
CA LEU A 14 -26.15 3.08 73.74
C LEU A 14 -24.77 3.04 73.07
N MET A 15 -23.73 2.67 73.81
CA MET A 15 -22.39 2.50 73.25
C MET A 15 -22.35 1.37 72.20
N SER A 16 -23.04 0.26 72.44
CA SER A 16 -23.15 -0.84 71.48
C SER A 16 -23.88 -0.41 70.20
N ILE A 17 -24.97 0.35 70.30
CA ILE A 17 -25.69 0.88 69.14
C ILE A 17 -24.82 1.87 68.35
N ILE A 18 -24.07 2.75 69.03
CA ILE A 18 -23.14 3.69 68.39
C ILE A 18 -22.01 2.94 67.70
N PHE A 19 -21.48 1.87 68.31
CA PHE A 19 -20.42 1.05 67.71
C PHE A 19 -20.93 0.32 66.46
N ILE A 20 -22.14 -0.23 66.50
CA ILE A 20 -22.78 -0.90 65.36
C ILE A 20 -23.06 0.10 64.22
N PHE A 21 -23.51 1.33 64.55
CA PHE A 21 -23.69 2.39 63.55
C PHE A 21 -22.36 2.89 62.95
N ALA A 22 -21.31 3.01 63.76
CA ALA A 22 -19.98 3.38 63.30
C ALA A 22 -19.36 2.31 62.40
N SER A 23 -19.60 1.02 62.69
CA SER A 23 -19.16 -0.09 61.83
C SER A 23 -20.02 -0.27 60.58
N GLY A 24 -21.31 0.10 60.62
CA GLY A 24 -22.25 -0.04 59.50
C GLY A 24 -22.24 1.10 58.48
N SER A 25 -21.57 2.23 58.78
CA SER A 25 -21.51 3.40 57.89
C SER A 25 -20.33 3.38 56.91
N GLY A 26 -19.50 2.33 56.98
CA GLY A 26 -18.33 2.15 56.11
C GLY A 26 -18.68 1.55 54.75
N CYS A 27 -19.58 2.16 53.99
CA CYS A 27 -19.57 1.97 52.53
C CYS A 27 -18.35 2.74 51.99
N VAL A 28 -17.16 2.16 52.14
CA VAL A 28 -15.99 2.58 51.38
C VAL A 28 -16.31 2.22 49.94
N ARG A 29 -16.92 3.14 49.20
CA ARG A 29 -16.95 3.05 47.74
C ARG A 29 -15.49 3.00 47.32
N SER A 30 -15.05 1.87 46.77
CA SER A 30 -13.80 1.81 46.04
C SER A 30 -13.95 2.77 44.86
N PHE A 31 -13.48 4.01 45.03
CA PHE A 31 -13.36 4.92 43.91
C PHE A 31 -12.23 4.36 43.06
N GLU A 32 -12.57 3.54 42.06
CA GLU A 32 -11.65 3.31 40.96
C GLU A 32 -11.27 4.69 40.40
N GLU A 33 -9.98 4.99 40.36
CA GLU A 33 -9.48 6.24 39.85
C GLU A 33 -9.91 6.35 38.38
N GLU A 34 -10.58 7.46 38.01
CA GLU A 34 -11.07 7.63 36.65
C GLU A 34 -9.90 7.61 35.66
N SER A 35 -10.06 6.82 34.60
CA SER A 35 -9.04 6.71 33.56
C SER A 35 -9.08 7.94 32.66
N ASN A 36 -7.95 8.65 32.63
CA ASN A 36 -7.73 9.81 31.77
C ASN A 36 -6.65 9.51 30.74
N TYR A 37 -6.95 9.92 29.51
CA TYR A 37 -6.13 9.67 28.34
C TYR A 37 -5.81 10.98 27.65
N ASN A 38 -4.69 10.99 26.93
CA ASN A 38 -4.29 12.09 26.09
C ASN A 38 -3.85 11.57 24.72
N ILE A 39 -4.23 12.28 23.65
CA ILE A 39 -3.58 12.12 22.35
C ILE A 39 -2.43 13.11 22.34
N LYS A 40 -1.21 12.61 22.47
CA LYS A 40 0.01 13.42 22.57
C LYS A 40 0.32 14.13 21.27
N ASP A 41 0.20 13.37 20.18
CA ASP A 41 0.54 13.82 18.85
C ASP A 41 -0.10 12.93 17.79
N MET A 42 -0.09 13.43 16.56
CA MET A 42 -0.47 12.70 15.35
C MET A 42 0.53 13.00 14.24
N ASP A 43 1.10 11.97 13.65
CA ASP A 43 1.93 12.05 12.46
C ASP A 43 1.19 11.51 11.24
N ILE A 44 1.56 12.01 10.07
CA ILE A 44 1.04 11.53 8.79
C ILE A 44 2.15 11.36 7.76
N SER A 45 2.13 10.23 7.06
CA SER A 45 2.96 9.97 5.88
C SER A 45 2.08 9.52 4.71
N ALA A 46 2.56 9.78 3.49
CA ALA A 46 2.02 9.13 2.30
C ALA A 46 2.79 7.82 2.09
N ASP A 47 2.08 6.70 2.17
CA ASP A 47 2.65 5.37 1.87
C ASP A 47 2.65 5.11 0.37
N ARG A 48 1.60 5.59 -0.32
CA ARG A 48 1.48 5.52 -1.78
C ARG A 48 0.68 6.70 -2.32
N ALA A 49 1.15 7.33 -3.38
CA ALA A 49 0.44 8.37 -4.12
C ALA A 49 0.15 7.92 -5.56
N GLY A 50 -1.11 7.64 -5.88
CA GLY A 50 -1.55 7.42 -7.25
C GLY A 50 -1.73 8.73 -8.03
N THR A 51 -2.25 8.63 -9.25
CA THR A 51 -2.67 9.81 -10.03
C THR A 51 -3.96 10.42 -9.46
N SER A 52 -4.87 9.60 -8.93
CA SER A 52 -6.18 10.01 -8.43
C SER A 52 -6.46 9.72 -6.96
N PHE A 53 -5.57 8.99 -6.28
CA PHE A 53 -5.74 8.58 -4.88
C PHE A 53 -4.41 8.69 -4.12
N VAL A 54 -4.48 8.70 -2.80
CA VAL A 54 -3.35 8.62 -1.89
C VAL A 54 -3.70 7.69 -0.74
N ASP A 55 -2.79 6.79 -0.42
CA ASP A 55 -2.84 5.97 0.78
C ASP A 55 -1.97 6.65 1.84
N LEU A 56 -2.62 7.16 2.89
CA LEU A 56 -2.00 7.85 4.00
C LEU A 56 -1.87 6.92 5.19
N ASN A 57 -0.72 6.94 5.86
CA ASN A 57 -0.54 6.29 7.15
C ASN A 57 -0.58 7.34 8.25
N VAL A 58 -1.58 7.24 9.13
CA VAL A 58 -1.77 8.14 10.26
C VAL A 58 -1.33 7.42 11.52
N THR A 59 -0.30 7.94 12.17
CA THR A 59 0.20 7.41 13.44
C THR A 59 -0.24 8.31 14.59
N THR A 60 -1.06 7.78 15.49
CA THR A 60 -1.55 8.50 16.68
C THR A 60 -0.81 8.01 17.93
N TYR A 61 -0.34 8.94 18.76
CA TYR A 61 0.32 8.64 20.03
C TYR A 61 -0.66 8.81 21.18
N VAL A 62 -1.11 7.70 21.75
CA VAL A 62 -2.10 7.68 22.84
C VAL A 62 -1.40 7.38 24.16
N GLU A 63 -1.54 8.28 25.14
CA GLU A 63 -1.04 8.09 26.50
C GLU A 63 -2.20 7.92 27.47
N LYS A 64 -2.11 6.93 28.37
CA LYS A 64 -2.96 6.87 29.57
C LYS A 64 -2.17 7.44 30.75
N TYR A 65 -2.52 8.62 31.23
CA TYR A 65 -1.74 9.26 32.30
C TYR A 65 -2.38 9.12 33.70
N GLN A 66 -3.64 8.68 33.79
CA GLN A 66 -4.33 8.43 35.06
C GLN A 66 -5.28 7.23 34.95
N GLY A 67 -5.58 6.62 36.09
CA GLY A 67 -6.48 5.47 36.23
C GLY A 67 -5.76 4.14 36.08
N ASP A 68 -5.94 3.27 37.06
CA ASP A 68 -5.26 1.97 37.12
C ASP A 68 -6.13 0.83 36.55
N THR A 69 -7.38 1.11 36.15
CA THR A 69 -8.27 0.09 35.60
C THR A 69 -7.87 -0.27 34.16
N GLU A 70 -7.56 -1.53 33.92
CA GLU A 70 -7.28 -2.07 32.58
C GLU A 70 -8.59 -2.28 31.82
N LYS A 71 -9.02 -1.27 31.06
CA LYS A 71 -10.17 -1.36 30.16
C LYS A 71 -9.71 -1.27 28.71
N ASN A 72 -10.39 -2.03 27.85
CA ASN A 72 -10.14 -2.00 26.42
C ASN A 72 -10.45 -0.60 25.87
N SER A 73 -9.48 -0.09 25.13
CA SER A 73 -9.55 1.19 24.44
C SER A 73 -9.58 0.96 22.93
N SER A 74 -10.27 1.82 22.19
CA SER A 74 -10.30 1.82 20.73
C SER A 74 -10.08 3.23 20.18
N LEU A 75 -9.51 3.31 18.98
CA LEU A 75 -9.27 4.57 18.29
C LEU A 75 -10.08 4.59 17.01
N LEU A 76 -10.83 5.67 16.79
CA LEU A 76 -11.62 5.90 15.57
C LEU A 76 -11.07 7.12 14.83
N LEU A 77 -10.54 6.91 13.64
CA LEU A 77 -10.23 7.98 12.71
C LEU A 77 -11.47 8.34 11.90
N LYS A 78 -11.71 9.64 11.73
CA LYS A 78 -12.74 10.22 10.86
C LYS A 78 -12.08 11.22 9.94
N VAL A 79 -12.38 11.13 8.65
CA VAL A 79 -11.80 12.01 7.64
C VAL A 79 -12.89 12.87 7.04
N TYR A 80 -12.73 14.18 7.11
CA TYR A 80 -13.65 15.15 6.54
C TYR A 80 -12.99 15.91 5.39
N SER A 81 -13.67 16.08 4.26
CA SER A 81 -13.21 17.01 3.21
C SER A 81 -13.25 18.43 3.74
N ARG A 82 -12.19 19.21 3.51
CA ARG A 82 -12.13 20.62 3.91
C ARG A 82 -12.91 21.52 2.96
N GLU A 83 -13.21 21.05 1.76
CA GLU A 83 -13.99 21.75 0.74
C GLU A 83 -15.49 21.59 0.98
N SER A 84 -15.94 20.37 1.27
CA SER A 84 -17.38 20.06 1.43
C SER A 84 -17.83 20.01 2.90
N GLY A 85 -16.91 19.76 3.83
CA GLY A 85 -17.21 19.49 5.24
C GLY A 85 -17.83 18.10 5.49
N LEU A 86 -17.97 17.26 4.47
CA LEU A 86 -18.58 15.93 4.58
C LEU A 86 -17.59 14.89 5.10
N LEU A 87 -18.11 13.90 5.81
CA LEU A 87 -17.35 12.72 6.23
C LEU A 87 -17.11 11.82 5.01
N GLU A 88 -15.85 11.65 4.64
CA GLU A 88 -15.43 10.85 3.48
C GLU A 88 -15.25 9.38 3.87
N THR A 89 -14.57 9.13 4.98
CA THR A 89 -14.33 7.77 5.49
C THR A 89 -14.07 7.79 7.00
N GLN A 90 -14.12 6.61 7.61
CA GLN A 90 -13.75 6.40 9.00
C GLN A 90 -13.21 4.99 9.22
N GLU A 91 -12.27 4.84 10.15
CA GLU A 91 -11.65 3.55 10.46
C GLU A 91 -11.40 3.40 11.96
N ARG A 92 -11.81 2.26 12.52
CA ARG A 92 -11.62 1.94 13.93
C ARG A 92 -10.59 0.84 14.11
N ILE A 93 -9.71 1.01 15.09
CA ILE A 93 -8.77 -0.01 15.55
C ILE A 93 -8.89 -0.21 17.06
N GLU A 94 -8.76 -1.46 17.50
CA GLU A 94 -8.73 -1.81 18.92
C GLU A 94 -7.30 -1.66 19.46
N LEU A 95 -7.14 -0.92 20.56
CA LEU A 95 -5.84 -0.70 21.21
C LEU A 95 -5.58 -1.74 22.32
N GLY A 96 -6.62 -2.39 22.82
CA GLY A 96 -6.57 -3.21 24.03
C GLY A 96 -6.50 -2.35 25.30
N ALA A 97 -6.07 -2.95 26.41
CA ALA A 97 -5.83 -2.22 27.65
C ALA A 97 -4.52 -1.44 27.57
N LEU A 98 -4.52 -0.23 28.13
CA LEU A 98 -3.33 0.62 28.28
C LEU A 98 -2.99 0.76 29.76
N GLU A 99 -1.70 0.65 30.06
CA GLU A 99 -1.16 0.83 31.40
C GLU A 99 -0.97 2.32 31.73
N LYS A 100 -1.00 2.67 33.00
CA LYS A 100 -0.76 4.04 33.45
C LYS A 100 0.69 4.45 33.18
N GLY A 101 0.87 5.57 32.50
CA GLY A 101 2.15 6.08 32.03
C GLY A 101 2.60 5.50 30.68
N GLU A 102 1.86 4.54 30.11
CA GLU A 102 2.15 4.00 28.79
C GLU A 102 1.77 5.02 27.70
N THR A 103 2.66 5.21 26.73
CA THR A 103 2.34 5.86 25.45
C THR A 103 2.43 4.81 24.35
N LYS A 104 1.32 4.60 23.63
CA LYS A 104 1.22 3.65 22.53
C LYS A 104 1.10 4.39 21.21
N ALA A 105 1.99 4.08 20.27
CA ALA A 105 1.91 4.53 18.89
C ALA A 105 1.04 3.54 18.09
N VAL A 106 0.08 4.07 17.34
CA VAL A 106 -0.89 3.26 16.59
C VAL A 106 -1.01 3.83 15.19
N SER A 107 -0.71 3.01 14.19
CA SER A 107 -0.75 3.38 12.78
C SER A 107 -1.98 2.78 12.10
N GLN A 108 -2.70 3.59 11.31
CA GLN A 108 -3.85 3.17 10.50
C GLN A 108 -3.69 3.71 9.09
N SER A 109 -4.06 2.91 8.08
CA SER A 109 -3.92 3.27 6.67
C SER A 109 -5.25 3.76 6.11
N LEU A 110 -5.27 4.94 5.51
CA LEU A 110 -6.46 5.57 4.93
C LEU A 110 -6.26 5.80 3.44
N SER A 111 -7.11 5.22 2.60
CA SER A 111 -7.12 5.51 1.16
C SER A 111 -8.12 6.62 0.86
N LEU A 112 -7.63 7.72 0.27
CA LEU A 112 -8.41 8.93 -0.01
C LEU A 112 -8.23 9.37 -1.46
N PRO A 113 -9.23 10.06 -2.05
CA PRO A 113 -9.04 10.78 -3.30
C PRO A 113 -7.89 11.79 -3.16
N LYS A 114 -6.99 11.83 -4.14
CA LYS A 114 -5.84 12.75 -4.16
C LYS A 114 -6.28 14.13 -4.64
N THR A 115 -7.13 14.78 -3.85
CA THR A 115 -7.66 16.10 -4.15
C THR A 115 -7.91 16.92 -2.90
N GLY A 116 -7.72 18.23 -3.00
CA GLY A 116 -8.01 19.19 -1.96
C GLY A 116 -7.21 18.96 -0.67
N GLY A 117 -7.88 19.19 0.45
CA GLY A 117 -7.38 18.91 1.78
C GLY A 117 -8.40 18.17 2.64
N TYR A 118 -7.91 17.49 3.67
CA TYR A 118 -8.73 16.73 4.61
C TYR A 118 -8.44 17.12 6.04
N ASN A 119 -9.48 17.12 6.87
CA ASN A 119 -9.37 17.20 8.31
C ASN A 119 -9.52 15.79 8.88
N ILE A 120 -8.45 15.27 9.47
CA ILE A 120 -8.42 13.91 10.03
C ILE A 120 -8.53 14.04 11.55
N ARG A 121 -9.62 13.51 12.10
CA ARG A 121 -9.92 13.54 13.53
C ARG A 121 -9.82 12.15 14.12
N SER A 122 -9.00 12.03 15.15
CA SER A 122 -8.89 10.83 15.98
C SER A 122 -9.78 10.96 17.20
N VAL A 123 -10.61 9.94 17.47
CA VAL A 123 -11.50 9.89 18.63
C VAL A 123 -11.18 8.63 19.42
N LEU A 124 -10.67 8.82 20.64
CA LEU A 124 -10.30 7.74 21.54
C LEU A 124 -11.50 7.36 22.42
N PHE A 125 -11.74 6.06 22.54
CA PHE A 125 -12.77 5.48 23.39
C PHE A 125 -12.17 4.52 24.41
N GLU A 126 -12.73 4.50 25.61
CA GLU A 126 -12.59 3.41 26.59
C GLU A 126 -13.98 2.76 26.74
N GLY A 127 -14.14 1.53 26.24
CA GLY A 127 -15.46 0.97 25.98
C GLY A 127 -16.29 1.89 25.06
N ASP A 128 -17.48 2.31 25.52
CA ASP A 128 -18.36 3.22 24.76
C ASP A 128 -18.18 4.70 25.15
N THR A 129 -17.26 5.01 26.07
CA THR A 129 -17.06 6.37 26.56
C THR A 129 -15.93 7.05 25.79
N GLN A 130 -16.22 8.19 25.19
CA GLN A 130 -15.20 9.01 24.54
C GLN A 130 -14.27 9.63 25.60
N LYS A 131 -12.96 9.47 25.40
CA LYS A 131 -11.92 9.93 26.33
C LYS A 131 -11.03 11.05 25.79
N GLY A 132 -10.87 11.15 24.47
CA GLY A 132 -10.01 12.15 23.86
C GLY A 132 -10.30 12.39 22.40
N ILE A 133 -9.87 13.55 21.90
CA ILE A 133 -9.90 13.92 20.49
C ILE A 133 -8.52 14.47 20.10
N GLY A 134 -8.01 14.05 18.96
CA GLY A 134 -6.84 14.63 18.27
C GLY A 134 -7.22 15.00 16.84
N GLU A 135 -6.54 15.97 16.25
CA GLU A 135 -6.85 16.45 14.91
C GLU A 135 -5.57 16.82 14.16
N ILE A 136 -5.49 16.43 12.89
CA ILE A 136 -4.44 16.84 11.97
C ILE A 136 -5.06 17.22 10.63
N ASP A 137 -4.59 18.31 10.05
CA ASP A 137 -5.01 18.76 8.72
C ASP A 137 -3.99 18.34 7.66
N VAL A 138 -4.52 17.93 6.52
CA VAL A 138 -3.77 17.64 5.29
C VAL A 138 -4.19 18.64 4.23
N TYR A 139 -3.23 19.16 3.46
CA TYR A 139 -3.44 20.22 2.50
C TYR A 139 -2.88 19.86 1.13
N ASN A 140 -3.50 20.40 0.08
CA ASN A 140 -2.95 20.45 -1.27
C ASN A 140 -2.56 19.08 -1.85
N LEU A 141 -3.36 18.04 -1.59
CA LEU A 141 -3.06 16.69 -2.07
C LEU A 141 -3.03 16.61 -3.60
N ASP A 142 -3.74 17.48 -4.32
CA ASP A 142 -3.67 17.55 -5.79
C ASP A 142 -2.23 17.75 -6.31
N PHE A 143 -1.38 18.41 -5.51
CA PHE A 143 0.01 18.70 -5.86
C PHE A 143 0.99 17.62 -5.40
N LEU A 144 0.53 16.62 -4.65
CA LEU A 144 1.37 15.49 -4.27
C LEU A 144 1.74 14.74 -5.56
N PRO A 145 3.03 14.66 -5.92
CA PRO A 145 3.44 13.93 -7.10
C PRO A 145 2.93 12.50 -6.99
N ALA A 146 2.40 11.95 -8.09
CA ALA A 146 2.15 10.52 -8.11
C ALA A 146 3.50 9.82 -7.94
N ASP A 147 3.51 8.71 -7.22
CA ASP A 147 4.62 7.79 -7.19
C ASP A 147 4.77 7.23 -8.60
N VAL A 148 5.52 7.94 -9.44
CA VAL A 148 6.24 7.29 -10.51
C VAL A 148 7.17 6.36 -9.76
N GLN A 149 6.88 5.05 -9.76
CA GLN A 149 7.72 4.09 -9.08
C GLN A 149 9.13 4.23 -9.62
N ASP A 150 9.98 4.92 -8.87
CA ASP A 150 11.38 5.04 -9.19
C ASP A 150 12.01 3.69 -8.85
N ILE A 151 12.06 2.83 -9.85
CA ILE A 151 12.68 1.51 -9.77
C ILE A 151 14.22 1.61 -9.83
N GLY A 152 14.77 2.82 -9.98
CA GLY A 152 16.21 3.06 -10.13
C GLY A 152 16.80 2.55 -11.44
N LEU A 153 16.03 1.91 -12.32
CA LEU A 153 16.52 1.36 -13.58
C LEU A 153 16.34 2.32 -14.75
N GLU A 154 17.43 2.63 -15.44
CA GLU A 154 17.47 3.44 -16.66
C GLU A 154 17.83 2.60 -17.89
N ILE A 155 17.21 2.93 -19.03
CA ILE A 155 17.58 2.35 -20.33
C ILE A 155 18.51 3.36 -21.00
N SER A 156 19.81 3.16 -20.85
CA SER A 156 20.81 4.18 -21.22
C SER A 156 21.12 4.21 -22.71
N GLU A 157 21.07 3.05 -23.38
CA GLU A 157 21.45 2.88 -24.78
C GLU A 157 20.86 1.59 -25.37
N MET A 158 20.73 1.53 -26.69
CA MET A 158 20.40 0.33 -27.45
C MET A 158 21.37 0.17 -28.63
N ASP A 159 21.93 -1.03 -28.78
CA ASP A 159 22.77 -1.39 -29.91
C ASP A 159 22.05 -2.42 -30.78
N PHE A 160 22.15 -2.29 -32.11
CA PHE A 160 21.49 -3.19 -33.06
C PHE A 160 22.49 -3.90 -33.96
N ARG A 161 22.40 -5.23 -34.01
CA ARG A 161 23.30 -6.08 -34.81
C ARG A 161 22.50 -7.01 -35.72
N VAL A 162 22.75 -6.93 -37.02
CA VAL A 162 22.21 -7.90 -37.98
C VAL A 162 22.84 -9.27 -37.73
N ARG A 163 22.01 -10.26 -37.39
CA ARG A 163 22.42 -11.66 -37.19
C ARG A 163 22.23 -12.50 -38.44
N LYS A 164 21.11 -12.32 -39.14
CA LYS A 164 20.75 -13.12 -40.33
C LYS A 164 19.81 -12.33 -41.24
N VAL A 165 19.92 -12.55 -42.55
CA VAL A 165 18.96 -12.06 -43.55
C VAL A 165 18.55 -13.26 -44.40
N GLU A 166 17.25 -13.55 -44.46
CA GLU A 166 16.68 -14.67 -45.22
C GLU A 166 15.21 -14.36 -45.56
N ASP A 167 14.76 -14.74 -46.75
CA ASP A 167 13.35 -14.63 -47.17
C ASP A 167 12.70 -13.25 -46.98
N ARG A 168 13.44 -12.16 -47.27
CA ARG A 168 13.05 -10.74 -47.07
C ARG A 168 12.81 -10.36 -45.60
N LYS A 169 13.28 -11.17 -44.66
CA LYS A 169 13.28 -10.88 -43.23
C LYS A 169 14.73 -10.73 -42.75
N VAL A 170 14.91 -9.83 -41.80
CA VAL A 170 16.16 -9.67 -41.06
C VAL A 170 15.92 -10.04 -39.60
N LEU A 171 16.86 -10.82 -39.06
CA LEU A 171 17.00 -11.09 -37.63
C LEU A 171 18.00 -10.08 -37.06
N ILE A 172 17.53 -9.21 -36.18
CA ILE A 172 18.33 -8.22 -35.46
C ILE A 172 18.46 -8.67 -34.01
N GLU A 173 19.69 -8.76 -33.53
CA GLU A 173 19.95 -8.77 -32.09
C GLU A 173 19.98 -7.34 -31.58
N SER A 174 19.18 -7.06 -30.55
CA SER A 174 19.11 -5.78 -29.87
C SER A 174 19.73 -5.93 -28.49
N ASP A 175 20.88 -5.28 -28.28
CA ASP A 175 21.61 -5.22 -27.01
C ASP A 175 21.12 -3.99 -26.22
N ILE A 176 20.38 -4.22 -25.14
CA ILE A 176 19.76 -3.16 -24.33
C ILE A 176 20.60 -2.93 -23.08
N TYR A 177 21.07 -1.71 -22.87
CA TYR A 177 21.87 -1.31 -21.71
C TYR A 177 20.95 -0.84 -20.58
N LEU A 178 20.94 -1.60 -19.49
CA LEU A 178 20.15 -1.31 -18.29
C LEU A 178 21.09 -0.88 -17.17
N THR A 179 20.93 0.35 -16.68
CA THR A 179 21.73 0.91 -15.59
C THR A 179 20.88 1.07 -14.35
N ASN A 180 21.34 0.55 -13.21
CA ASN A 180 20.68 0.81 -11.93
C ASN A 180 21.31 2.04 -11.24
N GLU A 181 20.64 3.19 -11.33
CA GLU A 181 20.97 4.45 -10.65
C GLU A 181 20.37 4.51 -9.22
N GLY A 182 19.67 3.46 -8.80
CA GLY A 182 19.09 3.32 -7.48
C GLY A 182 20.09 2.91 -6.42
N LYS A 183 19.82 3.28 -5.15
CA LYS A 183 20.66 2.94 -3.99
C LYS A 183 20.59 1.47 -3.55
N LYS A 184 19.68 0.68 -4.13
CA LYS A 184 19.43 -0.74 -3.80
C LYS A 184 19.49 -1.58 -5.07
N THR A 185 19.77 -2.88 -4.92
CA THR A 185 19.66 -3.83 -6.04
C THR A 185 18.24 -3.78 -6.61
N SER A 186 18.12 -3.74 -7.94
CA SER A 186 16.84 -3.72 -8.62
C SER A 186 16.11 -5.06 -8.46
N GLN A 187 14.79 -5.02 -8.54
CA GLN A 187 13.98 -6.22 -8.75
C GLN A 187 14.23 -6.77 -10.16
N ASP A 188 13.94 -8.06 -10.35
CA ASP A 188 13.86 -8.67 -11.67
C ASP A 188 12.48 -8.40 -12.26
N LEU A 189 12.40 -7.45 -13.19
CA LEU A 189 11.16 -6.92 -13.75
C LEU A 189 10.91 -7.44 -15.16
N ARG A 190 9.64 -7.50 -15.55
CA ARG A 190 9.25 -7.88 -16.91
C ARG A 190 9.59 -6.75 -17.88
N MET A 191 10.23 -7.12 -18.99
CA MET A 191 10.62 -6.20 -20.05
C MET A 191 10.02 -6.68 -21.38
N LEU A 192 9.23 -5.82 -22.01
CA LEU A 192 8.72 -6.02 -23.36
C LEU A 192 9.55 -5.20 -24.34
N VAL A 193 10.17 -5.87 -25.30
CA VAL A 193 10.85 -5.23 -26.43
C VAL A 193 10.00 -5.44 -27.67
N LYS A 194 9.63 -4.37 -28.36
CA LYS A 194 8.78 -4.46 -29.55
C LYS A 194 9.34 -3.58 -30.66
N VAL A 195 9.07 -3.96 -31.89
CA VAL A 195 9.54 -3.24 -33.07
C VAL A 195 8.38 -2.87 -33.98
N ARG A 196 8.28 -1.58 -34.31
CA ARG A 196 7.22 -1.02 -35.15
C ARG A 196 7.81 -0.35 -36.38
N GLU A 197 7.19 -0.59 -37.53
CA GLU A 197 7.52 0.11 -38.77
C GLU A 197 7.13 1.60 -38.64
N LEU A 198 8.00 2.51 -39.09
CA LEU A 198 7.87 3.95 -38.81
C LEU A 198 6.73 4.65 -39.56
N ASP A 199 6.44 4.27 -40.81
CA ASP A 199 5.51 5.00 -41.66
C ASP A 199 4.04 4.67 -41.35
N ALA A 200 3.71 3.39 -41.12
CA ALA A 200 2.36 2.92 -40.78
C ALA A 200 2.19 2.51 -39.32
N GLY A 201 3.27 2.40 -38.54
CA GLY A 201 3.19 1.98 -37.13
C GLY A 201 2.88 0.50 -36.94
N LEU A 202 3.05 -0.33 -37.97
CA LEU A 202 2.74 -1.77 -37.92
C LEU A 202 3.75 -2.48 -37.03
N LEU A 203 3.26 -3.29 -36.10
CA LEU A 203 4.10 -4.15 -35.27
C LEU A 203 4.72 -5.24 -36.16
N ALA A 204 6.05 -5.29 -36.21
CA ALA A 204 6.76 -6.34 -36.93
C ALA A 204 7.04 -7.54 -36.01
N ASP A 205 7.49 -7.29 -34.79
CA ASP A 205 7.80 -8.33 -33.81
C ASP A 205 7.76 -7.77 -32.38
N LYS A 206 7.70 -8.67 -31.41
CA LYS A 206 7.83 -8.35 -29.99
C LYS A 206 8.40 -9.56 -29.23
N VAL A 207 9.09 -9.29 -28.13
CA VAL A 207 9.65 -10.32 -27.26
C VAL A 207 9.52 -9.86 -25.82
N TRP A 208 9.00 -10.74 -24.97
CA TRP A 208 9.07 -10.60 -23.53
C TRP A 208 10.34 -11.22 -22.97
N THR A 209 10.96 -10.52 -22.03
CA THR A 209 12.13 -10.99 -21.29
C THR A 209 12.15 -10.37 -19.88
N LEU A 210 13.23 -10.60 -19.14
CA LEU A 210 13.43 -10.15 -17.77
C LEU A 210 14.62 -9.19 -17.67
N THR A 211 14.56 -8.19 -16.81
CA THR A 211 15.69 -7.27 -16.56
C THR A 211 16.82 -7.99 -15.81
N GLY A 212 16.52 -9.01 -15.01
CA GLY A 212 17.39 -9.55 -13.98
C GLY A 212 17.55 -8.59 -12.81
N GLU A 213 18.14 -9.08 -11.72
CA GLU A 213 18.59 -8.25 -10.60
C GLU A 213 19.89 -7.53 -10.96
N ILE A 214 19.90 -6.20 -10.82
CA ILE A 214 21.03 -5.33 -11.16
C ILE A 214 21.47 -4.61 -9.90
N LYS A 215 22.74 -4.74 -9.52
CA LYS A 215 23.30 -4.09 -8.34
C LYS A 215 23.28 -2.56 -8.50
N PRO A 216 23.28 -1.78 -7.39
CA PRO A 216 23.43 -0.32 -7.45
C PRO A 216 24.62 0.10 -8.31
N GLU A 217 24.48 1.22 -9.03
CA GLU A 217 25.52 1.86 -9.83
C GLU A 217 26.17 0.93 -10.87
N THR A 218 25.39 -0.05 -11.38
CA THR A 218 25.88 -1.07 -12.32
C THR A 218 25.05 -1.05 -13.59
N THR A 219 25.73 -1.18 -14.73
CA THR A 219 25.12 -1.38 -16.04
C THR A 219 25.26 -2.85 -16.47
N VAL A 220 24.16 -3.43 -16.97
CA VAL A 220 24.15 -4.76 -17.59
C VAL A 220 23.55 -4.69 -18.99
N ILE A 221 23.91 -5.65 -19.84
CA ILE A 221 23.37 -5.78 -21.19
C ILE A 221 22.35 -6.92 -21.22
N ARG A 222 21.22 -6.68 -21.88
CA ARG A 222 20.18 -7.69 -22.19
C ARG A 222 19.97 -7.76 -23.69
N SER A 223 20.28 -8.90 -24.27
CA SER A 223 20.17 -9.15 -25.70
C SER A 223 18.84 -9.85 -26.02
N VAL A 224 18.10 -9.32 -26.98
CA VAL A 224 16.90 -9.97 -27.54
C VAL A 224 17.00 -10.05 -29.06
N ASN A 225 16.37 -11.05 -29.66
CA ASN A 225 16.31 -11.17 -31.11
C ASN A 225 14.93 -10.73 -31.61
N LEU A 226 14.92 -9.84 -32.60
CA LEU A 226 13.72 -9.32 -33.25
C LEU A 226 13.79 -9.62 -34.75
N THR A 227 12.70 -10.13 -35.32
CA THR A 227 12.59 -10.49 -36.73
C THR A 227 11.65 -9.54 -37.45
N MET A 228 12.14 -8.82 -38.45
CA MET A 228 11.32 -7.84 -39.18
C MET A 228 11.58 -7.90 -40.68
N PRO A 229 10.66 -7.43 -41.53
CA PRO A 229 10.94 -7.28 -42.96
C PRO A 229 12.15 -6.36 -43.21
N ASP A 230 13.04 -6.72 -44.15
CA ASP A 230 14.36 -6.09 -44.32
C ASP A 230 14.37 -4.73 -45.05
N GLN A 231 13.19 -4.21 -45.40
CA GLN A 231 13.05 -3.16 -46.41
C GLN A 231 12.34 -1.89 -45.92
N TYR A 232 12.21 -1.72 -44.60
CA TYR A 232 11.57 -0.57 -43.94
C TYR A 232 12.44 -0.03 -42.81
N ASN A 233 12.06 1.12 -42.26
CA ASN A 233 12.71 1.70 -41.09
C ASN A 233 11.81 1.46 -39.88
N TYR A 234 12.42 1.28 -38.71
CA TYR A 234 11.74 0.80 -37.52
C TYR A 234 12.06 1.63 -36.28
N ALA A 235 11.08 1.77 -35.40
CA ALA A 235 11.27 2.14 -34.00
C ALA A 235 11.28 0.86 -33.15
N VAL A 236 12.31 0.71 -32.32
CA VAL A 236 12.38 -0.31 -31.28
C VAL A 236 12.04 0.35 -29.95
N GLU A 237 11.02 -0.17 -29.28
CA GLU A 237 10.58 0.30 -27.98
C GLU A 237 10.80 -0.77 -26.92
N VAL A 238 11.35 -0.35 -25.79
CA VAL A 238 11.53 -1.17 -24.59
C VAL A 238 10.61 -0.64 -23.51
N LEU A 239 9.78 -1.49 -22.93
CA LEU A 239 8.86 -1.18 -21.84
C LEU A 239 9.18 -2.06 -20.64
N ILE A 240 9.55 -1.46 -19.52
CA ILE A 240 9.74 -2.17 -18.25
C ILE A 240 8.47 -2.04 -17.42
N TRP A 241 7.97 -3.17 -16.93
CA TRP A 241 6.75 -3.30 -16.17
C TRP A 241 7.07 -3.67 -14.73
N ASN A 242 6.42 -3.00 -13.79
CA ASN A 242 6.27 -3.48 -12.43
C ASN A 242 4.80 -3.80 -12.20
N ASN A 243 4.48 -5.09 -12.05
CA ASN A 243 3.10 -5.57 -12.07
C ASN A 243 2.38 -5.07 -13.33
N ASP A 244 1.25 -4.37 -13.19
CA ASP A 244 0.43 -3.87 -14.30
C ASP A 244 0.78 -2.43 -14.74
N THR A 245 1.89 -1.87 -14.24
CA THR A 245 2.29 -0.49 -14.53
C THR A 245 3.59 -0.43 -15.33
N ILE A 246 3.61 0.34 -16.41
CA ILE A 246 4.83 0.68 -17.14
C ILE A 246 5.60 1.70 -16.30
N VAL A 247 6.79 1.31 -15.84
CA VAL A 247 7.64 2.11 -14.96
C VAL A 247 8.83 2.73 -15.71
N ARG A 248 9.22 2.17 -16.86
CA ARG A 248 10.23 2.77 -17.74
C ARG A 248 9.95 2.50 -19.22
N ARG A 249 10.35 3.45 -20.07
CA ARG A 249 10.29 3.36 -21.54
C ARG A 249 11.60 3.83 -22.15
N GLY A 250 12.15 3.05 -23.07
CA GLY A 250 13.23 3.45 -23.97
C GLY A 250 12.76 3.31 -25.41
N GLU A 251 13.34 4.12 -26.31
CA GLU A 251 13.07 4.06 -27.74
C GLU A 251 14.36 4.38 -28.52
N ASP A 252 14.62 3.59 -29.57
CA ASP A 252 15.69 3.86 -30.55
C ASP A 252 15.29 3.31 -31.93
N TYR A 253 16.10 3.57 -32.97
CA TYR A 253 15.69 3.41 -34.36
C TYR A 253 16.64 2.55 -35.18
N ILE A 254 16.05 1.71 -36.05
CA ILE A 254 16.78 0.92 -37.05
C ILE A 254 16.45 1.45 -38.44
N GLN A 255 17.47 1.88 -39.18
CA GLN A 255 17.34 2.38 -40.56
C GLN A 255 17.82 1.34 -41.58
N LEU A 256 16.98 0.37 -41.93
CA LEU A 256 17.33 -0.64 -42.95
C LEU A 256 17.09 -0.15 -44.39
N ASN A 257 16.23 0.86 -44.56
CA ASN A 257 15.97 1.49 -45.85
C ASN A 257 16.35 2.98 -45.80
N PRO A 258 17.66 3.30 -45.76
CA PRO A 258 18.11 4.68 -45.77
C PRO A 258 17.79 5.32 -47.12
N LYS A 259 16.82 6.23 -47.16
CA LYS A 259 16.61 7.09 -48.34
C LYS A 259 17.71 8.15 -48.35
N VAL A 260 18.71 7.98 -49.22
CA VAL A 260 19.66 9.06 -49.52
C VAL A 260 18.96 10.03 -50.46
N GLU A 261 18.50 11.18 -49.95
CA GLU A 261 18.08 12.29 -50.81
C GLU A 261 19.29 12.83 -51.57
N VAL A 262 19.49 12.35 -52.79
CA VAL A 262 20.36 13.04 -53.75
C VAL A 262 19.67 14.35 -54.07
N LYS A 263 20.34 15.48 -53.84
CA LYS A 263 19.89 16.84 -54.21
C LYS A 263 19.80 16.97 -55.74
N ASP A 264 18.85 16.29 -56.36
CA ASP A 264 18.29 16.66 -57.63
C ASP A 264 16.76 16.64 -57.50
N LYS A 265 16.19 17.79 -57.80
CA LYS A 265 14.81 18.15 -57.49
C LYS A 265 13.84 17.17 -58.16
N THR A 266 12.74 16.88 -57.45
CA THR A 266 11.45 16.33 -57.94
C THR A 266 11.31 14.83 -58.18
N SER A 267 11.59 14.01 -57.17
CA SER A 267 10.83 12.75 -56.99
C SER A 267 10.73 12.37 -55.52
N THR A 268 9.52 12.48 -54.94
CA THR A 268 9.19 11.83 -53.67
C THR A 268 8.60 10.46 -54.02
N GLU A 269 9.41 9.40 -53.93
CA GLU A 269 8.87 8.05 -54.04
C GLU A 269 8.21 7.64 -52.71
N THR A 270 6.88 7.62 -52.71
CA THR A 270 6.08 6.98 -51.66
C THR A 270 6.10 5.47 -51.89
N LYS A 271 6.95 4.76 -51.14
CA LYS A 271 6.96 3.30 -51.12
C LYS A 271 5.66 2.83 -50.47
N LYS A 272 4.93 1.92 -51.13
CA LYS A 272 3.75 1.28 -50.54
C LYS A 272 4.19 0.19 -49.57
N ILE A 273 3.62 0.18 -48.37
CA ILE A 273 3.88 -0.82 -47.34
C ILE A 273 3.09 -2.10 -47.68
N GLN A 274 3.77 -3.25 -47.69
CA GLN A 274 3.14 -4.55 -47.93
C GLN A 274 2.72 -5.17 -46.59
N THR A 275 1.45 -4.95 -46.20
CA THR A 275 0.92 -5.40 -44.91
C THR A 275 1.03 -6.92 -44.70
N SER A 276 1.01 -7.72 -45.77
CA SER A 276 1.20 -9.18 -45.72
C SER A 276 2.56 -9.61 -45.17
N GLU A 277 3.55 -8.73 -45.16
CA GLU A 277 4.89 -9.02 -44.60
C GLU A 277 4.93 -8.91 -43.07
N PHE A 278 3.87 -8.36 -42.46
CA PHE A 278 3.73 -8.17 -41.01
C PHE A 278 2.75 -9.16 -40.36
N GLU A 279 2.23 -10.13 -41.13
CA GLU A 279 1.37 -11.17 -40.59
C GLU A 279 2.20 -12.16 -39.76
N ASN A 280 1.86 -12.29 -38.48
CA ASN A 280 2.45 -13.28 -37.59
C ASN A 280 1.59 -14.54 -37.57
N VAL A 281 2.20 -15.69 -37.86
CA VAL A 281 1.55 -17.00 -37.73
C VAL A 281 1.71 -17.39 -36.27
N ASP A 282 0.61 -17.33 -35.52
CA ASP A 282 0.54 -17.40 -34.05
C ASP A 282 1.53 -18.39 -33.40
N ASP A 283 2.51 -17.85 -32.67
CA ASP A 283 3.17 -18.54 -31.56
C ASP A 283 2.74 -17.82 -30.27
N TYR A 284 2.17 -18.57 -29.33
CA TYR A 284 1.81 -18.06 -28.02
C TYR A 284 3.10 -17.69 -27.27
N GLU A 285 3.50 -16.43 -27.33
CA GLU A 285 4.65 -15.92 -26.58
C GLU A 285 4.45 -16.12 -25.08
N MET A 286 5.36 -16.88 -24.47
CA MET A 286 5.38 -17.12 -23.03
C MET A 286 5.75 -15.82 -22.31
N ILE A 287 4.80 -15.24 -21.59
CA ILE A 287 5.03 -14.09 -20.71
C ILE A 287 5.82 -14.61 -19.49
N PRO A 288 7.01 -14.06 -19.17
CA PRO A 288 7.75 -14.44 -17.98
C PRO A 288 6.93 -14.23 -16.71
N GLU A 289 6.87 -15.24 -15.82
CA GLU A 289 6.26 -15.12 -14.50
C GLU A 289 7.19 -14.38 -13.54
N GLU A 290 6.67 -13.41 -12.79
CA GLU A 290 7.39 -12.76 -11.70
C GLU A 290 7.49 -13.71 -10.50
N LYS A 291 8.69 -13.84 -9.91
CA LYS A 291 8.85 -14.51 -8.62
C LYS A 291 8.31 -13.58 -7.53
N TYR A 292 7.04 -13.75 -7.19
CA TYR A 292 6.49 -13.14 -5.99
C TYR A 292 7.29 -13.61 -4.77
N ALA A 293 7.60 -12.68 -3.86
CA ALA A 293 7.88 -13.07 -2.50
C ALA A 293 6.64 -13.82 -2.02
N GLU A 294 6.79 -15.10 -1.64
CA GLU A 294 5.70 -15.84 -1.01
C GLU A 294 5.16 -14.97 0.13
N GLU A 295 3.89 -14.57 0.03
CA GLU A 295 3.14 -14.15 1.22
C GLU A 295 3.26 -15.32 2.19
N GLY A 296 4.14 -15.16 3.17
CA GLY A 296 4.37 -16.18 4.19
C GLY A 296 3.01 -16.58 4.73
N ALA A 297 2.70 -17.87 4.60
CA ALA A 297 1.41 -18.43 4.95
C ALA A 297 0.89 -17.82 6.26
N THR A 298 -0.03 -16.86 6.15
CA THR A 298 -0.75 -16.36 7.31
C THR A 298 -1.42 -17.57 7.95
N PRO A 299 -1.20 -17.85 9.25
CA PRO A 299 -1.77 -19.02 9.90
C PRO A 299 -3.30 -18.95 9.80
N GLY A 300 -3.86 -19.68 8.84
CA GLY A 300 -5.29 -19.71 8.59
C GLY A 300 -6.00 -20.45 9.71
N PHE A 301 -6.70 -19.71 10.55
CA PHE A 301 -7.63 -20.21 11.58
C PHE A 301 -8.91 -20.86 10.98
N SER A 302 -8.84 -21.64 9.90
CA SER A 302 -10.06 -22.07 9.18
C SER A 302 -10.54 -23.50 9.42
N LEU A 303 -9.79 -24.37 10.11
CA LEU A 303 -10.24 -25.76 10.36
C LEU A 303 -10.43 -26.11 11.83
N PHE A 304 -9.58 -25.62 12.74
CA PHE A 304 -9.70 -25.94 14.16
C PHE A 304 -10.87 -25.21 14.85
N LEU A 305 -11.16 -23.96 14.49
CA LEU A 305 -12.27 -23.22 15.08
C LEU A 305 -13.65 -23.78 14.66
N ALA A 306 -13.77 -24.25 13.41
CA ALA A 306 -15.00 -24.87 12.92
C ALA A 306 -15.33 -26.16 13.68
N ALA A 307 -14.32 -26.97 14.00
CA ALA A 307 -14.48 -28.18 14.80
C ALA A 307 -14.91 -27.87 16.25
N VAL A 308 -14.34 -26.83 16.87
CA VAL A 308 -14.71 -26.40 18.24
C VAL A 308 -16.13 -25.85 18.28
N LEU A 309 -16.56 -25.10 17.26
CA LEU A 309 -17.94 -24.59 17.15
C LEU A 309 -18.96 -25.71 16.95
N LEU A 310 -18.64 -26.74 16.16
CA LEU A 310 -19.51 -27.92 16.00
C LEU A 310 -19.61 -28.75 17.29
N CYS A 311 -18.50 -28.92 18.01
CA CYS A 311 -18.50 -29.63 19.29
C CYS A 311 -19.26 -28.87 20.38
N SER A 312 -19.11 -27.55 20.46
CA SER A 312 -19.83 -26.72 21.44
C SER A 312 -21.33 -26.64 21.15
N ALA A 313 -21.74 -26.58 19.87
CA ALA A 313 -23.15 -26.67 19.47
C ALA A 313 -23.78 -28.04 19.83
N ALA A 314 -23.04 -29.14 19.67
CA ALA A 314 -23.51 -30.48 20.02
C ALA A 314 -23.69 -30.66 21.55
N VAL A 315 -22.79 -30.08 22.36
CA VAL A 315 -22.88 -30.14 23.83
C VAL A 315 -24.01 -29.26 24.35
N LEU A 316 -24.21 -28.06 23.79
CA LEU A 316 -25.31 -27.17 24.16
C LEU A 316 -26.68 -27.78 23.83
N ARG A 317 -26.82 -28.44 22.68
CA ARG A 317 -28.05 -29.14 22.29
C ARG A 317 -28.37 -30.33 23.21
N ARG A 318 -27.36 -30.97 23.81
CA ARG A 318 -27.55 -32.09 24.75
C ARG A 318 -27.87 -31.65 26.17
N ARG A 319 -27.57 -30.39 26.53
CA ARG A 319 -27.75 -29.85 27.88
C ARG A 319 -29.06 -29.08 28.05
N PHE A 320 -29.62 -28.57 26.95
CA PHE A 320 -30.83 -27.72 26.95
C PHE A 320 -31.94 -28.23 26.01
N GLY A 321 -31.81 -29.43 25.46
CA GLY A 321 -32.83 -30.12 24.65
C GLY A 321 -33.36 -31.37 25.32
#